data_AF-A0A934TDZ7-F1
#
_entry.id   AF-A0A934TDZ7-F1
#
_cell.length_a   1.000
_cell.length_b   1.000
_cell.length_c   1.000
_cell.angle_alpha   90.00
_cell.angle_beta   90.00
_cell.angle_gamma   90.00
#
_symmetry.space_group_name_H-M   'P 1'
#
loop_
_entity.id
_entity.type
_entity.pdbx_description
1 polymer ?
#
loop_
_entity_poly.entity_id
_entity_poly.type
_entity_poly.pdbx_seq_one_letter_code
_entity_poly.pdbx_strand_id
1 'polypeptide(L)'
;MGRTPKQDTKKKNAKALFITGQYQQKEIAELVGVTVQTISRWVNSEKWDVELASLTITKEKQLARYYAQINEINEAISERDKGQRYANSKEADILNKLSAAAQKLESETGVRDIVDVSIGLLEWVRGFDVEKAKELSDLFDGYIKTKL
;
A
#
# COMPACT_ATOMS: atom_id res chain seq x y z
N MET A 1 -31.94 -15.84 7.84
CA MET A 1 -30.94 -15.85 8.93
C MET A 1 -30.11 -14.57 8.82
N GLY A 2 -30.35 -13.59 9.70
CA GLY A 2 -29.60 -12.32 9.69
C GLY A 2 -28.20 -12.52 10.26
N ARG A 3 -27.18 -11.92 9.63
CA ARG A 3 -25.81 -11.90 10.16
C ARG A 3 -25.81 -11.23 11.54
N THR A 4 -25.09 -11.81 12.49
CA THR A 4 -24.97 -11.25 13.85
C THR A 4 -24.08 -9.99 13.84
N PRO A 5 -24.36 -8.98 14.69
CA PRO A 5 -23.64 -7.69 14.69
C PRO A 5 -22.11 -7.80 14.81
N LYS A 6 -21.61 -8.82 15.52
CA LYS A 6 -20.16 -9.10 15.65
C LYS A 6 -19.50 -9.49 14.32
N GLN A 7 -20.21 -10.16 13.43
CA GLN A 7 -19.65 -10.64 12.16
C GLN A 7 -19.53 -9.50 11.15
N ASP A 8 -20.46 -8.54 11.16
CA ASP A 8 -20.40 -7.33 10.33
C ASP A 8 -19.27 -6.38 10.76
N THR A 9 -19.03 -6.24 12.07
CA THR A 9 -17.88 -5.46 12.57
C THR A 9 -16.54 -6.07 12.12
N LYS A 10 -16.39 -7.40 12.23
CA LYS A 10 -15.20 -8.11 11.77
C LYS A 10 -14.98 -7.91 10.26
N LYS A 11 -16.02 -8.04 9.46
CA LYS A 11 -15.92 -7.83 8.01
C LYS A 11 -15.52 -6.40 7.65
N LYS A 12 -16.09 -5.40 8.31
CA LYS A 12 -15.71 -3.98 8.09
C LYS A 12 -14.26 -3.72 8.44
N ASN A 13 -13.78 -4.23 9.58
CA ASN A 13 -12.38 -4.09 9.99
C ASN A 13 -11.45 -4.80 9.02
N ALA A 14 -11.80 -6.02 8.59
CA ALA A 14 -11.05 -6.75 7.58
C ALA A 14 -10.98 -6.00 6.24
N LYS A 15 -12.11 -5.42 5.79
CA LYS A 15 -12.15 -4.62 4.57
C LYS A 15 -11.25 -3.39 4.69
N ALA A 16 -11.32 -2.68 5.82
CA ALA A 16 -10.48 -1.51 6.07
C ALA A 16 -8.98 -1.84 5.99
N LEU A 17 -8.56 -2.98 6.55
CA LEU A 17 -7.19 -3.48 6.44
C LEU A 17 -6.84 -3.95 5.02
N PHE A 18 -7.79 -4.55 4.31
CA PHE A 18 -7.58 -5.03 2.94
C PHE A 18 -7.38 -3.86 1.95
N ILE A 19 -8.22 -2.83 2.04
CA ILE A 19 -8.17 -1.68 1.12
C ILE A 19 -6.94 -0.78 1.35
N THR A 20 -6.20 -0.95 2.45
CA THR A 20 -4.89 -0.29 2.59
C THR A 20 -3.85 -0.89 1.65
N GLY A 21 -4.02 -2.17 1.27
CA GLY A 21 -3.06 -2.94 0.48
C GLY A 21 -1.79 -3.33 1.24
N GLN A 22 -1.76 -3.17 2.58
CA GLN A 22 -0.57 -3.39 3.40
C GLN A 22 -0.51 -4.78 4.06
N TYR A 23 -1.63 -5.50 4.09
CA TYR A 23 -1.76 -6.77 4.81
C TYR A 23 -2.23 -7.87 3.88
N GLN A 24 -1.60 -9.03 3.97
CA GLN A 24 -2.07 -10.24 3.29
C GLN A 24 -3.37 -10.74 3.91
N GLN A 25 -4.19 -11.45 3.12
CA GLN A 25 -5.45 -12.02 3.62
C GLN A 25 -5.25 -12.93 4.85
N LYS A 26 -4.10 -13.60 4.95
CA LYS A 26 -3.72 -14.42 6.12
C LYS A 26 -3.51 -13.58 7.37
N GLU A 27 -2.78 -12.48 7.26
CA GLU A 27 -2.53 -11.56 8.37
C GLU A 27 -3.82 -10.84 8.82
N ILE A 28 -4.65 -10.41 7.86
CA ILE A 28 -5.97 -9.82 8.15
C ILE A 28 -6.86 -10.82 8.89
N ALA A 29 -6.82 -12.10 8.49
CA ALA A 29 -7.58 -13.16 9.14
C ALA A 29 -7.15 -13.33 10.61
N GLU A 30 -5.85 -13.32 10.88
CA GLU A 30 -5.30 -13.35 12.25
C GLU A 30 -5.69 -12.11 13.07
N LEU A 31 -5.51 -10.90 12.52
CA LEU A 31 -5.82 -9.63 13.20
C LEU A 31 -7.31 -9.48 13.56
N VAL A 32 -8.19 -9.97 12.70
CA VAL A 32 -9.65 -9.84 12.87
C VAL A 32 -10.25 -11.09 13.58
N GLY A 33 -9.45 -12.15 13.74
CA GLY A 33 -9.84 -13.40 14.37
C GLY A 33 -10.90 -14.15 13.55
N VAL A 34 -10.63 -14.39 12.26
CA VAL A 34 -11.43 -15.21 11.34
C VAL A 34 -10.51 -16.13 10.53
N THR A 35 -11.06 -17.05 9.74
CA THR A 35 -10.25 -17.91 8.86
C THR A 35 -9.87 -17.19 7.57
N VAL A 36 -8.73 -17.55 6.97
CA VAL A 36 -8.30 -17.01 5.67
C VAL A 36 -9.36 -17.24 4.59
N GLN A 37 -9.97 -18.42 4.55
CA GLN A 37 -11.08 -18.73 3.64
C GLN A 37 -12.27 -17.76 3.78
N THR A 38 -12.54 -17.27 5.00
CA THR A 38 -13.59 -16.28 5.24
C THR A 38 -13.22 -14.94 4.61
N ILE A 39 -11.96 -14.52 4.75
CA ILE A 39 -11.43 -13.32 4.08
C ILE A 39 -11.50 -13.47 2.56
N SER A 40 -10.99 -14.57 1.99
CA SER A 40 -11.01 -14.82 0.54
C SER A 40 -12.44 -14.82 -0.01
N ARG A 41 -13.41 -15.37 0.72
CA ARG A 41 -14.82 -15.31 0.34
C ARG A 41 -15.34 -13.87 0.31
N TRP A 42 -14.99 -13.04 1.29
CA TRP A 42 -15.40 -11.64 1.33
C TRP A 42 -14.79 -10.83 0.19
N VAL A 43 -13.49 -10.98 -0.04
CA VAL A 43 -12.75 -10.35 -1.15
C VAL A 43 -13.42 -10.68 -2.49
N ASN A 44 -13.67 -11.95 -2.77
CA ASN A 44 -14.30 -12.40 -4.02
C ASN A 44 -15.76 -11.95 -4.17
N SER A 45 -16.56 -12.06 -3.10
CA SER A 45 -18.00 -11.74 -3.16
C SER A 45 -18.29 -10.25 -3.29
N GLU A 46 -17.43 -9.40 -2.74
CA GLU A 46 -17.60 -7.94 -2.77
C GLU A 46 -16.58 -7.23 -3.65
N LYS A 47 -15.75 -7.99 -4.38
CA LYS A 47 -14.75 -7.48 -5.33
C LYS A 47 -13.80 -6.45 -4.71
N TRP A 48 -13.29 -6.73 -3.51
CA TRP A 48 -12.40 -5.81 -2.81
C TRP A 48 -11.11 -5.54 -3.59
N ASP A 49 -10.65 -6.48 -4.43
CA ASP A 49 -9.49 -6.29 -5.31
C ASP A 49 -9.69 -5.14 -6.32
N VAL A 50 -10.90 -5.02 -6.86
CA VAL A 50 -11.25 -3.97 -7.83
C VAL A 50 -11.28 -2.60 -7.14
N GLU A 51 -11.85 -2.55 -5.93
CA GLU A 51 -11.87 -1.34 -5.11
C GLU A 51 -10.46 -0.91 -4.74
N LEU A 52 -9.64 -1.86 -4.28
CA LEU A 52 -8.23 -1.63 -3.98
C LEU A 52 -7.45 -1.14 -5.21
N ALA A 53 -7.63 -1.75 -6.38
CA ALA A 53 -7.00 -1.30 -7.63
C ALA A 53 -7.42 0.13 -8.01
N SER A 54 -8.70 0.48 -7.84
CA SER A 54 -9.18 1.84 -8.10
C SER A 54 -8.56 2.88 -7.15
N LEU A 55 -8.36 2.50 -5.88
CA LEU A 55 -7.71 3.34 -4.88
C LEU A 55 -6.22 3.50 -5.16
N THR A 56 -5.54 2.42 -5.56
CA THR A 56 -4.14 2.45 -6.06
C THR A 56 -4.02 3.47 -7.20
N ILE A 57 -4.80 3.31 -8.27
CA ILE A 57 -4.83 4.26 -9.42
C ILE A 57 -5.01 5.72 -8.96
N THR A 58 -5.83 5.92 -7.92
CA THR A 58 -6.03 7.25 -7.33
C THR A 58 -4.78 7.75 -6.60
N LYS A 59 -4.08 6.89 -5.84
CA LYS A 59 -2.80 7.22 -5.19
C LYS A 59 -1.73 7.60 -6.21
N GLU A 60 -1.51 6.83 -7.28
CA GLU A 60 -0.51 7.20 -8.31
C GLU A 60 -0.84 8.55 -8.96
N LYS A 61 -2.12 8.84 -9.21
CA LYS A 61 -2.55 10.16 -9.69
C LYS A 61 -2.24 11.27 -8.69
N GLN A 62 -2.39 11.03 -7.39
CA GLN A 62 -2.01 12.03 -6.37
C GLN A 62 -0.50 12.20 -6.30
N LEU A 63 0.27 11.12 -6.41
CA LEU A 63 1.73 11.19 -6.45
C LEU A 63 2.23 12.04 -7.63
N ALA A 64 1.68 11.79 -8.82
CA ALA A 64 1.99 12.60 -10.01
C ALA A 64 1.63 14.09 -9.82
N ARG A 65 0.51 14.39 -9.14
CA ARG A 65 0.11 15.77 -8.81
C ARG A 65 1.05 16.45 -7.83
N TYR A 66 1.58 15.73 -6.84
CA TYR A 66 2.55 16.30 -5.90
C TYR A 66 3.88 16.61 -6.61
N TYR A 67 4.38 15.69 -7.44
CA TYR A 67 5.60 15.95 -8.22
C TYR A 67 5.44 17.09 -9.21
N ALA A 68 4.29 17.21 -9.88
CA ALA A 68 4.01 18.34 -10.75
C ALA A 68 4.09 19.67 -10.00
N GLN A 69 3.51 19.75 -8.80
CA GLN A 69 3.59 20.96 -7.96
C GLN A 69 5.02 21.25 -7.47
N ILE A 70 5.77 20.22 -7.08
CA ILE A 70 7.18 20.37 -6.68
C ILE A 70 8.00 20.93 -7.85
N ASN A 71 7.81 20.39 -9.06
CA ASN A 71 8.50 20.84 -10.26
C ASN A 71 8.17 22.29 -10.58
N GLU A 72 6.89 22.67 -10.58
CA GLU A 72 6.46 24.06 -10.81
C GLU A 72 7.13 25.06 -9.85
N ILE A 73 7.19 24.72 -8.56
CA ILE A 73 7.85 25.58 -7.56
C ILE A 73 9.36 25.68 -7.84
N ASN A 74 10.00 24.56 -8.17
CA ASN A 74 11.44 24.55 -8.49
C ASN A 74 11.75 25.33 -9.77
N GLU A 75 10.90 25.24 -10.79
CA GLU A 75 11.03 26.01 -12.03
C GLU A 75 10.93 27.50 -11.75
N ALA A 76 9.89 27.93 -11.01
CA ALA A 76 9.72 29.33 -10.60
C ALA A 76 10.90 29.87 -9.76
N ILE A 77 11.56 29.02 -8.95
CA ILE A 77 12.80 29.39 -8.24
C ILE A 77 13.97 29.54 -9.21
N SER A 78 14.07 28.65 -10.21
CA SER A 78 15.17 28.63 -11.18
C SER A 78 15.17 29.82 -12.14
N GLU A 79 13.98 30.33 -12.46
CA GLU A 79 13.76 31.49 -13.34
C GLU A 79 14.13 32.83 -12.70
N ARG A 80 14.38 32.86 -11.38
CA ARG A 80 14.81 34.07 -10.67
C ARG A 80 16.16 34.57 -11.16
N ASP A 81 16.39 35.85 -10.87
CA ASP A 81 17.67 36.50 -11.09
C ASP A 81 18.83 35.74 -10.43
N LYS A 82 20.00 35.87 -11.03
CA LYS A 82 21.22 35.25 -10.52
C LYS A 82 21.47 35.74 -9.09
N GLY A 83 21.65 34.79 -8.17
CA GLY A 83 21.81 35.09 -6.74
C GLY A 83 20.52 35.07 -5.93
N GLN A 84 19.36 34.80 -6.55
CA GLN A 84 18.08 34.59 -5.86
C GLN A 84 17.42 33.23 -6.16
N ARG A 85 18.14 32.33 -6.83
CA ARG A 85 17.66 30.98 -7.24
C ARG A 85 17.69 29.98 -6.10
N TYR A 86 17.05 30.33 -5.00
CA TYR A 86 16.84 29.47 -3.84
C TYR A 86 15.43 29.69 -3.30
N ALA A 87 14.91 28.67 -2.62
CA ALA A 87 13.60 28.73 -1.98
C ALA A 87 13.59 29.76 -0.86
N ASN A 88 12.52 30.55 -0.76
CA ASN A 88 12.24 31.31 0.46
C ASN A 88 11.62 30.38 1.53
N SER A 89 11.43 30.90 2.76
CA SER A 89 10.93 30.10 3.88
C SER A 89 9.56 29.45 3.61
N LYS A 90 8.68 30.10 2.84
CA LYS A 90 7.35 29.58 2.51
C LYS A 90 7.44 28.46 1.48
N GLU A 91 8.26 28.64 0.44
CA GLU A 91 8.53 27.63 -0.56
C GLU A 91 9.19 26.40 0.05
N ALA A 92 10.18 26.58 0.92
CA ALA A 92 10.84 25.49 1.61
C ALA A 92 9.85 24.67 2.45
N ASP A 93 8.94 25.34 3.18
CA ASP A 93 7.88 24.66 3.95
C ASP A 93 6.91 23.88 3.04
N ILE A 94 6.46 24.47 1.92
CA ILE A 94 5.57 23.81 0.96
C ILE A 94 6.26 22.61 0.31
N LEU A 95 7.50 22.78 -0.17
CA LEU A 95 8.30 21.73 -0.79
C LEU A 95 8.51 20.56 0.18
N ASN A 96 8.84 20.84 1.43
CA ASN A 96 8.96 19.80 2.47
C ASN A 96 7.64 19.03 2.66
N LYS A 97 6.50 19.73 2.74
CA LYS A 97 5.19 19.09 2.92
C LYS A 97 4.79 18.24 1.72
N LEU A 98 4.97 18.73 0.51
CA LEU A 98 4.67 17.99 -0.72
C LEU A 98 5.58 16.76 -0.84
N SER A 99 6.87 16.91 -0.54
CA SER A 99 7.84 15.81 -0.60
C SER A 99 7.54 14.73 0.44
N ALA A 100 7.18 15.12 1.67
CA ALA A 100 6.76 14.19 2.71
C ALA A 100 5.45 13.46 2.34
N ALA A 101 4.49 14.16 1.72
CA ALA A 101 3.25 13.56 1.25
C ALA A 101 3.49 12.56 0.11
N ALA A 102 4.38 12.88 -0.83
CA ALA A 102 4.80 11.99 -1.91
C ALA A 102 5.49 10.73 -1.36
N GLN A 103 6.50 10.91 -0.50
CA GLN A 103 7.23 9.80 0.11
C GLN A 103 6.31 8.83 0.87
N LYS A 104 5.31 9.36 1.57
CA LYS A 104 4.32 8.53 2.28
C LYS A 104 3.52 7.65 1.32
N LEU A 105 3.08 8.18 0.19
CA LEU A 105 2.37 7.40 -0.84
C LEU A 105 3.28 6.37 -1.51
N GLU A 106 4.54 6.70 -1.76
CA GLU A 106 5.53 5.77 -2.32
C GLU A 106 5.87 4.62 -1.37
N SER A 107 6.03 4.90 -0.07
CA SER A 107 6.29 3.86 0.93
C SER A 107 5.14 2.86 1.05
N GLU A 108 3.90 3.32 0.92
CA GLU A 108 2.73 2.45 0.92
C GLU A 108 2.66 1.57 -0.34
N THR A 109 3.26 2.02 -1.45
CA THR A 109 3.29 1.30 -2.73
C THR A 109 4.41 0.26 -2.76
N GLY A 110 5.62 0.61 -2.29
CA GLY A 110 6.77 -0.29 -2.32
C GLY A 110 6.61 -1.55 -1.46
N VAL A 111 5.98 -1.45 -0.28
CA VAL A 111 5.71 -2.64 0.56
C VAL A 111 4.73 -3.58 -0.14
N ARG A 112 3.71 -3.01 -0.80
CA ARG A 112 2.70 -3.79 -1.51
C ARG A 112 3.29 -4.56 -2.68
N ASP A 113 4.10 -3.90 -3.51
CA ASP A 113 4.73 -4.57 -4.65
C ASP A 113 5.62 -5.74 -4.20
N ILE A 114 6.34 -5.56 -3.08
CA ILE A 114 7.13 -6.63 -2.45
C ILE A 114 6.22 -7.79 -2.01
N VAL A 115 5.07 -7.50 -1.40
CA VAL A 115 4.09 -8.51 -0.99
C VAL A 115 3.51 -9.26 -2.20
N ASP A 116 3.07 -8.55 -3.24
CA ASP A 116 2.44 -9.13 -4.42
C ASP A 116 3.42 -10.05 -5.18
N VAL A 117 4.69 -9.65 -5.33
CA VAL A 117 5.74 -10.50 -5.91
C VAL A 117 6.03 -11.72 -5.02
N SER A 118 6.07 -11.53 -3.70
CA SER A 118 6.32 -12.62 -2.75
C SER A 118 5.22 -13.69 -2.84
N ILE A 119 3.95 -13.28 -2.93
CA ILE A 119 2.81 -14.21 -3.08
C ILE A 119 2.91 -14.97 -4.40
N GLY A 120 3.10 -14.28 -5.52
CA GLY A 120 3.20 -14.94 -6.83
C GLY A 120 4.33 -15.96 -6.90
N LEU A 121 5.47 -15.63 -6.28
CA LEU A 121 6.60 -16.54 -6.18
C LEU A 121 6.28 -17.76 -5.28
N LEU A 122 5.64 -17.55 -4.13
CA LEU A 122 5.25 -18.64 -3.23
C LEU A 122 4.24 -19.59 -3.87
N GLU A 123 3.27 -19.08 -4.63
CA GLU A 123 2.30 -19.89 -5.37
C GLU A 123 2.98 -20.70 -6.47
N TRP A 124 3.89 -20.08 -7.21
CA TRP A 124 4.68 -20.76 -8.24
C TRP A 124 5.52 -21.89 -7.64
N VAL A 125 6.27 -21.63 -6.55
CA VAL A 125 7.10 -22.64 -5.87
C VAL A 125 6.25 -23.77 -5.31
N ARG A 126 5.10 -23.46 -4.70
CA ARG A 126 4.18 -24.47 -4.15
C ARG A 126 3.68 -25.46 -5.20
N GLY A 127 3.64 -25.06 -6.48
CA GLY A 127 3.25 -25.93 -7.59
C GLY A 127 4.17 -27.14 -7.78
N PHE A 128 5.41 -27.10 -7.29
CA PHE A 128 6.37 -28.19 -7.43
C PHE A 128 7.13 -28.53 -6.14
N ASP A 129 7.16 -27.67 -5.14
CA ASP A 129 7.81 -27.91 -3.84
C ASP A 129 7.12 -27.15 -2.70
N VAL A 130 6.31 -27.88 -1.92
CA VAL A 130 5.51 -27.29 -0.84
C VAL A 130 6.36 -26.94 0.39
N GLU A 131 7.39 -27.72 0.71
CA GLU A 131 8.23 -27.45 1.89
C GLU A 131 9.11 -26.22 1.63
N LYS A 132 9.68 -26.10 0.43
CA LYS A 132 10.45 -24.91 0.05
C LYS A 132 9.60 -23.64 0.00
N ALA A 133 8.34 -23.74 -0.40
CA ALA A 133 7.40 -22.62 -0.31
C ALA A 133 7.15 -22.18 1.14
N LYS A 134 7.12 -23.10 2.12
CA LYS A 134 6.99 -22.73 3.54
C LYS A 134 8.23 -21.99 4.04
N GLU A 135 9.42 -22.50 3.77
CA GLU A 135 10.69 -21.85 4.16
C GLU A 135 10.80 -20.43 3.58
N LEU A 136 10.47 -20.27 2.29
CA LEU A 136 10.47 -18.96 1.64
C LEU A 136 9.42 -18.00 2.24
N SER A 137 8.27 -18.53 2.67
CA SER A 137 7.21 -17.71 3.30
C SER A 137 7.73 -17.02 4.56
N ASP A 138 8.44 -17.75 5.42
CA ASP A 138 8.99 -17.19 6.66
C ASP A 138 10.06 -16.12 6.39
N LEU A 139 10.86 -16.31 5.32
CA LEU A 139 11.87 -15.32 4.89
C LEU A 139 11.24 -14.06 4.32
N PHE A 140 10.20 -14.18 3.50
CA PHE A 140 9.47 -13.03 2.98
C PHE A 140 8.76 -12.27 4.09
N ASP A 141 8.10 -12.96 5.02
CA ASP A 141 7.46 -12.33 6.17
C ASP A 141 8.49 -11.56 7.03
N GLY A 142 9.67 -12.14 7.24
CA GLY A 142 10.78 -11.49 7.93
C GLY A 142 11.26 -10.22 7.22
N TYR A 143 11.43 -10.28 5.90
CA TYR A 143 11.88 -9.13 5.10
C TYR A 143 10.83 -8.02 5.03
N ILE A 144 9.55 -8.37 4.79
CA ILE A 144 8.43 -7.42 4.70
C ILE A 144 8.30 -6.63 6.02
N LYS A 145 8.47 -7.30 7.17
CA LYS A 145 8.48 -6.63 8.48
C LYS A 145 9.58 -5.58 8.66
N THR A 146 10.67 -5.64 7.89
CA THR A 146 11.71 -4.59 7.90
C THR A 146 11.35 -3.35 7.09
N LYS A 147 10.29 -3.44 6.27
CA LYS A 147 9.84 -2.39 5.36
C LYS A 147 8.55 -1.71 5.82
N LEU A 148 7.84 -2.33 6.76
CA LEU A 148 6.72 -1.76 7.53
C LEU A 148 7.25 -0.84 8.63
#